data_AF-A0AAN4VYD6-F1
#
_entry.id   AF-A0AAN4VYD6-F1
#
_cell.length_a   1.000
_cell.length_b   1.000
_cell.length_c   1.000
_cell.angle_alpha   90.00
_cell.angle_beta   90.00
_cell.angle_gamma   90.00
#
_symmetry.space_group_name_H-M   'P 1'
#
loop_
_entity.id
_entity.type
_entity.pdbx_description
1 polymer ?
#
loop_
_entity_poly.entity_id
_entity_poly.type
_entity_poly.pdbx_seq_one_letter_code
_entity_poly.pdbx_strand_id
1 'polypeptide(L)'
;MGKRLLLFLFCCLPMVGMGQTVTWTGADDGWDWSNPLNWNESRVPSISENVEISDVVGGKFGTQIFIEDSQTAGGENAFCKDLILGENVTLYIGSKDQTNMTTLTIEGNFNLNGGEVVSYNPSKIVFSGDNQYLPSITYRDLFLVGGYESN
;
A
#
# COMPACT_ATOMS: atom_id res chain seq x y z
N MET A 1 -24.37 -47.39 14.10
CA MET A 1 -24.80 -46.01 13.80
C MET A 1 -23.84 -45.06 14.52
N GLY A 2 -22.86 -44.40 13.93
CA GLY A 2 -22.57 -44.14 12.54
C GLY A 2 -22.06 -42.70 12.40
N LYS A 3 -20.86 -42.42 12.96
CA LYS A 3 -19.78 -41.58 12.41
C LYS A 3 -20.13 -40.26 11.67
N ARG A 4 -21.24 -39.58 12.01
CA ARG A 4 -21.71 -38.37 11.29
C ARG A 4 -21.48 -37.06 12.03
N LEU A 5 -20.89 -37.08 13.22
CA LEU A 5 -20.67 -35.88 14.04
C LEU A 5 -19.21 -35.41 14.05
N LEU A 6 -18.41 -35.77 13.02
CA LEU A 6 -17.06 -35.21 12.85
C LEU A 6 -16.97 -34.25 11.65
N LEU A 7 -17.97 -34.24 10.75
CA LEU A 7 -17.92 -33.45 9.52
C LEU A 7 -18.34 -31.97 9.70
N PHE A 8 -18.96 -31.62 10.83
CA PHE A 8 -19.34 -30.23 11.11
C PHE A 8 -18.25 -29.42 11.82
N LEU A 9 -17.23 -30.07 12.40
CA LEU A 9 -16.13 -29.37 13.08
C LEU A 9 -14.98 -28.98 12.12
N PHE A 10 -14.99 -29.48 10.89
CA PHE A 10 -13.96 -29.21 9.87
C PHE A 10 -14.28 -28.02 8.94
N CYS A 11 -15.48 -27.41 9.04
CA CYS A 11 -15.78 -26.16 8.34
C CYS A 11 -15.35 -24.91 9.12
N CYS A 12 -14.84 -25.06 10.35
CA CYS A 12 -14.18 -24.00 11.11
C CYS A 12 -12.64 -24.03 10.94
N LEU A 13 -12.15 -24.66 9.86
CA LEU A 13 -10.77 -24.48 9.46
C LEU A 13 -10.55 -23.00 9.08
N PRO A 14 -9.42 -22.42 9.50
CA PRO A 14 -9.24 -20.99 9.64
C PRO A 14 -9.45 -20.27 8.32
N MET A 15 -10.18 -19.15 8.33
CA MET A 15 -10.00 -18.10 7.33
C MET A 15 -8.55 -17.66 7.42
N VAL A 16 -7.66 -18.34 6.70
CA VAL A 16 -6.26 -17.94 6.61
C VAL A 16 -6.22 -16.70 5.73
N GLY A 17 -6.21 -15.54 6.38
CA GLY A 17 -5.34 -14.43 5.97
C GLY A 17 -5.72 -13.61 4.73
N MET A 18 -6.99 -13.55 4.32
CA MET A 18 -7.41 -12.45 3.43
C MET A 18 -7.39 -11.16 4.25
N GLY A 19 -6.33 -10.36 4.09
CA GLY A 19 -6.31 -9.00 4.63
C GLY A 19 -7.53 -8.27 4.08
N GLN A 20 -8.23 -7.51 4.94
CA GLN A 20 -9.32 -6.66 4.49
C GLN A 20 -8.79 -5.69 3.44
N THR A 21 -9.51 -5.52 2.32
CA THR A 21 -9.11 -4.60 1.26
C THR A 21 -9.74 -3.23 1.49
N VAL A 22 -8.90 -2.20 1.56
CA VAL A 22 -9.27 -0.79 1.67
C VAL A 22 -8.99 -0.14 0.32
N THR A 23 -9.98 0.56 -0.22
CA THR A 23 -9.93 1.10 -1.59
C THR A 23 -9.88 2.62 -1.59
N TRP A 24 -9.02 3.16 -2.44
CA TRP A 24 -8.99 4.60 -2.70
C TRP A 24 -10.24 5.02 -3.48
N THR A 25 -10.91 6.05 -2.99
CA THR A 25 -12.10 6.64 -3.63
C THR A 25 -11.85 8.05 -4.12
N GLY A 26 -10.90 8.76 -3.51
CA GLY A 26 -10.61 10.17 -3.80
C GLY A 26 -11.82 11.09 -3.58
N ALA A 27 -12.76 10.71 -2.69
CA ALA A 27 -14.06 11.35 -2.56
C ALA A 27 -14.03 12.75 -1.92
N ASP A 28 -12.94 13.13 -1.23
CA ASP A 28 -12.78 14.45 -0.63
C ASP A 28 -11.85 15.34 -1.46
N ASP A 29 -10.61 15.53 -1.02
CA ASP A 29 -9.64 16.33 -1.77
C ASP A 29 -9.10 15.58 -3.01
N GLY A 30 -9.20 14.25 -3.02
CA GLY A 30 -8.83 13.40 -4.15
C GLY A 30 -7.33 13.15 -4.30
N TRP A 31 -6.49 13.57 -3.35
CA TRP A 31 -5.03 13.46 -3.48
C TRP A 31 -4.27 13.17 -2.18
N ASP A 32 -4.79 13.47 -0.99
CA ASP A 32 -4.07 13.27 0.28
C ASP A 32 -4.28 11.85 0.84
N TRP A 33 -3.21 11.04 0.90
CA TRP A 33 -3.25 9.69 1.46
C TRP A 33 -3.74 9.67 2.90
N SER A 34 -3.32 10.64 3.71
CA SER A 34 -3.63 10.74 5.13
C SER A 34 -5.07 11.11 5.41
N ASN A 35 -5.78 11.67 4.41
CA ASN A 35 -7.16 12.09 4.57
C ASN A 35 -8.10 10.87 4.60
N PRO A 36 -8.73 10.56 5.76
CA PRO A 36 -9.62 9.40 5.89
C PRO A 36 -10.76 9.40 4.87
N LEU A 37 -11.25 10.57 4.47
CA LEU A 37 -12.41 10.72 3.59
C LEU A 37 -12.12 10.33 2.13
N ASN A 38 -10.85 10.17 1.76
CA ASN A 38 -10.47 9.63 0.46
C ASN A 38 -10.57 8.09 0.38
N TRP A 39 -10.84 7.41 1.50
CA TRP A 39 -10.92 5.96 1.56
C TRP A 39 -12.35 5.46 1.74
N ASN A 40 -12.67 4.30 1.16
CA ASN A 40 -14.03 3.73 1.14
C ASN A 40 -14.64 3.46 2.54
N GLU A 41 -13.82 3.37 3.57
CA GLU A 41 -14.23 3.15 4.96
C GLU A 41 -14.03 4.38 5.86
N SER A 42 -13.74 5.54 5.27
CA SER A 42 -13.49 6.78 6.00
C SER A 42 -12.37 6.67 7.06
N ARG A 43 -11.32 5.89 6.75
CA ARG A 43 -10.09 5.72 7.55
C ARG A 43 -8.91 5.42 6.63
N VAL A 44 -7.71 5.81 7.07
CA VAL A 44 -6.44 5.44 6.42
C VAL A 44 -6.16 3.94 6.63
N PRO A 45 -5.64 3.24 5.62
CA PRO A 45 -5.22 1.84 5.75
C PRO A 45 -4.17 1.62 6.84
N SER A 46 -4.21 0.44 7.44
CA SER A 46 -3.23 -0.07 8.39
C SER A 46 -2.36 -1.17 7.78
N ILE A 47 -1.31 -1.57 8.51
CA ILE A 47 -0.34 -2.56 8.02
C ILE A 47 -0.95 -3.95 7.76
N SER A 48 -2.10 -4.30 8.35
CA SER A 48 -2.75 -5.60 8.13
C SER A 48 -3.70 -5.63 6.93
N GLU A 49 -3.85 -4.51 6.23
CA GLU A 49 -4.87 -4.32 5.20
C GLU A 49 -4.27 -4.20 3.81
N ASN A 50 -4.96 -4.77 2.82
CA ASN A 50 -4.59 -4.64 1.43
C ASN A 50 -5.10 -3.31 0.90
N VAL A 51 -4.25 -2.60 0.17
CA VAL A 51 -4.61 -1.33 -0.46
C VAL A 51 -4.74 -1.53 -1.95
N GLU A 52 -5.90 -1.15 -2.49
CA GLU A 52 -6.16 -1.13 -3.92
C GLU A 52 -6.55 0.27 -4.37
N ILE A 53 -5.82 0.76 -5.38
CA ILE A 53 -6.01 2.09 -5.95
C ILE A 53 -6.22 1.91 -7.44
N SER A 54 -7.43 2.23 -7.89
CA SER A 54 -7.78 2.27 -9.32
C SER A 54 -7.89 3.72 -9.79
N ASP A 55 -7.85 3.94 -11.09
CA ASP A 55 -8.13 5.27 -11.63
C ASP A 55 -9.59 5.68 -11.34
N VAL A 56 -9.75 6.67 -10.46
CA VAL A 56 -11.04 7.23 -10.07
C VAL A 56 -11.32 8.59 -10.72
N VAL A 57 -10.30 9.21 -11.33
CA VAL A 57 -10.39 10.57 -11.88
C VAL A 57 -10.71 10.55 -13.38
N GLY A 58 -10.37 9.48 -14.11
CA GLY A 58 -10.69 9.31 -15.54
C GLY A 58 -10.18 10.44 -16.45
N GLY A 59 -9.26 11.27 -15.93
CA GLY A 59 -8.73 12.47 -16.57
C GLY A 59 -7.40 12.22 -17.26
N LYS A 60 -6.94 13.19 -18.06
CA LYS A 60 -5.70 13.10 -18.86
C LYS A 60 -4.42 12.79 -18.05
N PHE A 61 -4.44 13.05 -16.74
CA PHE A 61 -3.31 12.86 -15.83
C PHE A 61 -3.49 11.68 -14.86
N GLY A 62 -4.60 10.93 -14.99
CA GLY A 62 -4.90 9.82 -14.10
C GLY A 62 -5.15 10.25 -12.64
N THR A 63 -5.10 9.26 -11.74
CA THR A 63 -5.24 9.45 -10.29
C THR A 63 -3.87 9.71 -9.68
N GLN A 64 -3.70 10.84 -8.98
CA GLN A 64 -2.44 11.23 -8.34
C GLN A 64 -2.65 11.32 -6.83
N ILE A 65 -1.84 10.60 -6.07
CA ILE A 65 -1.97 10.49 -4.62
C ILE A 65 -0.64 10.85 -3.98
N PHE A 66 -0.67 11.58 -2.89
CA PHE A 66 0.50 12.04 -2.16
C PHE A 66 0.46 11.48 -0.74
N ILE A 67 1.53 10.77 -0.39
CA ILE A 67 1.91 10.57 1.01
C ILE A 67 2.89 11.70 1.28
N GLU A 68 2.46 12.72 2.01
CA GLU A 68 3.18 13.98 2.13
C GLU A 68 2.89 14.70 3.45
N ASP A 69 3.94 14.92 4.23
CA ASP A 69 3.86 15.72 5.45
C ASP A 69 3.40 17.16 5.14
N SER A 70 2.24 17.53 5.69
CA SER A 70 1.59 18.84 5.51
C SER A 70 1.99 19.89 6.55
N GLN A 71 3.21 19.79 7.11
CA GLN A 71 3.91 20.77 7.97
C GLN A 71 3.92 20.50 9.49
N THR A 72 3.77 19.26 9.93
CA THR A 72 3.94 18.92 11.35
C THR A 72 5.22 18.14 11.57
N ALA A 73 6.05 18.58 12.53
CA ALA A 73 7.27 17.87 12.89
C ALA A 73 6.97 16.39 13.18
N GLY A 74 7.30 15.49 12.24
CA GLY A 74 6.99 14.07 12.37
C GLY A 74 7.13 13.23 11.12
N GLY A 75 7.01 13.82 9.92
CA GLY A 75 6.93 13.04 8.68
C GLY A 75 5.60 12.28 8.60
N GLU A 76 5.22 11.86 7.39
CA GLU A 76 4.04 11.01 7.20
C GLU A 76 4.44 9.53 7.05
N ASN A 77 3.65 8.63 7.62
CA ASN A 77 3.83 7.19 7.44
C ASN A 77 2.56 6.57 6.86
N ALA A 78 2.70 5.95 5.69
CA ALA A 78 1.69 5.11 5.08
C ALA A 78 2.02 3.63 5.32
N PHE A 79 0.99 2.83 5.60
CA PHE A 79 1.13 1.42 5.89
C PHE A 79 0.12 0.61 5.08
N CYS A 80 0.55 -0.54 4.58
CA CYS A 80 -0.33 -1.56 4.02
C CYS A 80 0.33 -2.93 4.10
N LYS A 81 -0.51 -3.97 4.04
CA LYS A 81 -0.07 -5.33 3.78
C LYS A 81 0.34 -5.44 2.32
N ASP A 82 -0.63 -5.54 1.41
CA ASP A 82 -0.39 -5.53 -0.04
C ASP A 82 -0.68 -4.13 -0.60
N LEU A 83 0.09 -3.66 -1.58
CA LEU A 83 -0.19 -2.45 -2.35
C LEU A 83 -0.43 -2.80 -3.82
N ILE A 84 -1.61 -2.44 -4.31
CA ILE A 84 -2.05 -2.66 -5.69
C ILE A 84 -2.39 -1.31 -6.31
N LEU A 85 -1.61 -0.88 -7.31
CA LEU A 85 -1.95 0.27 -8.15
C LEU A 85 -2.52 -0.24 -9.48
N GLY A 86 -3.55 0.45 -9.98
CA GLY A 86 -4.10 0.26 -11.31
C GLY A 86 -3.38 1.10 -12.36
N GLU A 87 -3.75 0.92 -13.62
CA GLU A 87 -3.28 1.77 -14.72
C GLU A 87 -3.63 3.24 -14.47
N ASN A 88 -2.78 4.16 -14.94
CA ASN A 88 -2.96 5.61 -14.78
C ASN A 88 -3.07 6.09 -13.32
N VAL A 89 -2.47 5.36 -12.39
CA VAL A 89 -2.31 5.79 -10.99
C VAL A 89 -0.85 6.16 -10.76
N THR A 90 -0.60 7.34 -10.18
CA THR A 90 0.74 7.73 -9.71
C THR A 90 0.69 8.02 -8.22
N LEU A 91 1.47 7.27 -7.44
CA LEU A 91 1.64 7.48 -6.01
C LEU A 91 2.96 8.22 -5.75
N TYR A 92 2.85 9.41 -5.20
CA TYR A 92 3.94 10.29 -4.82
C TYR A 92 4.29 10.11 -3.35
N ILE A 93 5.58 9.97 -3.05
CA ILE A 93 6.09 9.78 -1.68
C ILE A 93 7.21 10.77 -1.45
N GLY A 94 7.04 11.68 -0.49
CA GLY A 94 8.09 12.62 -0.14
C GLY A 94 7.56 13.78 0.67
N SER A 95 8.47 14.65 1.11
CA SER A 95 8.13 15.86 1.85
C SER A 95 8.35 17.09 0.98
N LYS A 96 7.33 17.94 0.88
CA LYS A 96 7.35 19.22 0.13
C LYS A 96 8.40 20.19 0.67
N ASP A 97 8.60 20.20 1.98
CA ASP A 97 9.52 21.10 2.67
C ASP A 97 10.95 20.54 2.81
N GLN A 98 11.16 19.30 2.35
CA GLN A 98 12.42 18.56 2.41
C GLN A 98 12.96 18.31 3.83
N THR A 99 12.14 18.47 4.87
CA THR A 99 12.62 18.40 6.26
C THR A 99 12.37 17.05 6.92
N ASN A 100 11.25 16.40 6.60
CA ASN A 100 10.79 15.22 7.33
C ASN A 100 10.68 13.99 6.42
N MET A 101 11.29 12.88 6.85
CA MET A 101 11.22 11.62 6.11
C MET A 101 9.78 11.13 6.02
N THR A 102 9.30 10.94 4.79
CA THR A 102 8.02 10.28 4.54
C THR A 102 8.24 8.81 4.22
N THR A 103 7.50 7.91 4.86
CA THR A 103 7.70 6.46 4.72
C THR A 103 6.45 5.76 4.20
N LEU A 104 6.60 4.94 3.16
CA LEU A 104 5.61 3.92 2.79
C LEU A 104 6.13 2.56 3.25
N THR A 105 5.36 1.84 4.08
CA THR A 105 5.70 0.49 4.55
C THR A 105 4.73 -0.54 3.97
N ILE A 106 5.28 -1.54 3.28
CA ILE A 106 4.57 -2.62 2.62
C ILE A 106 5.07 -3.94 3.24
N GLU A 107 4.19 -4.69 3.91
CA GLU A 107 4.54 -6.00 4.47
C GLU A 107 4.55 -7.09 3.39
N GLY A 108 3.52 -7.13 2.56
CA GLY A 108 3.26 -8.15 1.56
C GLY A 108 3.71 -7.76 0.15
N ASN A 109 2.79 -7.90 -0.79
CA ASN A 109 3.05 -7.77 -2.22
C ASN A 109 2.98 -6.31 -2.68
N PHE A 110 3.80 -5.97 -3.67
CA PHE A 110 3.81 -4.67 -4.31
C PHE A 110 3.52 -4.83 -5.80
N ASN A 111 2.28 -4.55 -6.24
CA ASN A 111 1.83 -4.73 -7.61
C ASN A 111 1.42 -3.39 -8.23
N LEU A 112 2.09 -2.99 -9.31
CA LEU A 112 1.82 -1.71 -9.95
C LEU A 112 0.80 -1.75 -11.08
N ASN A 113 0.45 -2.91 -11.67
CA ASN A 113 -0.45 -3.06 -12.84
C ASN A 113 -0.46 -1.88 -13.85
N GLY A 114 0.69 -1.28 -14.19
CA GLY A 114 0.79 -0.14 -15.11
C GLY A 114 0.70 1.26 -14.48
N GLY A 115 0.44 1.37 -13.18
CA GLY A 115 0.66 2.54 -12.35
C GLY A 115 2.13 2.76 -11.97
N GLU A 116 2.39 3.86 -11.28
CA GLU A 116 3.73 4.38 -10.99
C GLU A 116 3.85 4.78 -9.52
N VAL A 117 5.03 4.57 -8.93
CA VAL A 117 5.41 5.17 -7.64
C VAL A 117 6.59 6.11 -7.87
N VAL A 118 6.44 7.36 -7.46
CA VAL A 118 7.46 8.40 -7.58
C VAL A 118 7.88 8.85 -6.19
N SER A 119 9.12 8.55 -5.83
CA SER A 119 9.70 8.98 -4.56
C SER A 119 10.56 10.24 -4.73
N TYR A 120 10.40 11.25 -3.88
CA TYR A 120 11.25 12.45 -3.85
C TYR A 120 11.73 12.80 -2.43
N ASN A 121 12.93 13.39 -2.37
CA ASN A 121 13.68 13.52 -1.12
C ASN A 121 13.04 14.51 -0.13
N PRO A 122 12.89 14.17 1.16
CA PRO A 122 13.20 12.88 1.81
C PRO A 122 12.02 11.90 1.80
N SER A 123 12.28 10.70 1.28
CA SER A 123 11.31 9.60 1.18
C SER A 123 11.97 8.25 1.43
N LYS A 124 11.22 7.31 1.99
CA LYS A 124 11.65 5.93 2.21
C LYS A 124 10.50 4.97 1.83
N ILE A 125 10.82 3.92 1.09
CA ILE A 125 9.91 2.79 0.91
C ILE A 125 10.50 1.62 1.70
N VAL A 126 9.71 1.02 2.57
CA VAL A 126 10.08 -0.07 3.46
C VAL A 126 9.29 -1.31 3.08
N PHE A 127 10.02 -2.40 2.93
CA PHE A 127 9.54 -3.72 2.62
C PHE A 127 9.81 -4.60 3.84
N SER A 128 8.78 -4.87 4.65
CA SER A 128 8.96 -5.39 6.03
C SER A 128 8.45 -6.80 6.31
N GLY A 129 7.78 -7.46 5.36
CA GLY A 129 7.26 -8.82 5.57
C GLY A 129 8.12 -9.91 4.95
N ASP A 130 7.86 -11.14 5.39
CA ASP A 130 8.56 -12.33 4.93
C ASP A 130 7.99 -12.83 3.58
N ASN A 131 8.85 -13.12 2.60
CA ASN A 131 8.51 -13.60 1.25
C ASN A 131 7.83 -12.56 0.33
N GLN A 132 8.46 -11.40 0.17
CA GLN A 132 7.95 -10.39 -0.76
C GLN A 132 8.15 -10.79 -2.22
N TYR A 133 7.06 -10.74 -2.98
CA TYR A 133 7.11 -10.81 -4.43
C TYR A 133 7.16 -9.39 -5.00
N LEU A 134 8.37 -8.94 -5.30
CA LEU A 134 8.56 -7.74 -6.11
C LEU A 134 8.46 -8.15 -7.58
N PRO A 135 7.45 -7.67 -8.34
CA PRO A 135 7.43 -7.86 -9.79
C PRO A 135 8.68 -7.20 -10.39
N SER A 136 9.01 -7.54 -11.64
CA SER A 136 10.17 -6.98 -12.36
C SER A 136 10.22 -5.45 -12.26
N ILE A 137 11.07 -4.92 -11.37
CA ILE A 137 11.27 -3.49 -11.20
C ILE A 137 12.24 -3.04 -12.31
N THR A 138 11.80 -2.12 -13.16
CA THR A 138 12.71 -1.40 -14.07
C THR A 138 13.10 -0.09 -13.41
N TYR A 139 14.38 0.12 -13.19
CA TYR A 139 14.90 1.28 -12.46
C TYR A 139 16.16 1.82 -13.12
N ARG A 140 16.39 3.13 -12.99
CA ARG A 140 17.68 3.73 -13.34
C ARG A 140 18.68 3.61 -12.20
N ASP A 141 18.21 3.82 -10.97
CA ASP A 141 19.01 3.86 -9.75
C ASP A 141 18.18 3.22 -8.60
N LEU A 142 18.23 1.90 -8.43
CA LEU A 142 17.56 1.19 -7.32
C LEU A 142 18.53 0.91 -6.20
N PHE A 143 18.14 1.29 -4.99
CA PHE A 143 18.85 0.98 -3.77
C PHE A 143 17.96 0.09 -2.88
N LEU A 144 18.18 -1.23 -2.93
CA LEU A 144 17.54 -2.19 -2.03
C LEU A 144 18.42 -2.37 -0.78
N VAL A 145 17.86 -2.13 0.40
CA VAL A 145 18.52 -2.41 1.68
C VAL A 145 17.69 -3.44 2.44
N GLY A 146 18.13 -4.70 2.40
CA GLY A 146 17.50 -5.80 3.12
C GLY A 146 17.43 -7.09 2.28
N GLY A 147 17.77 -8.21 2.93
CA GLY A 147 17.74 -9.57 2.39
C GLY A 147 18.55 -10.49 3.30
N TYR A 148 18.01 -11.66 3.65
CA TYR A 148 18.79 -12.73 4.28
C TYR A 148 19.42 -13.55 3.16
N GLU A 149 20.75 -13.53 3.04
CA GLU A 149 21.46 -14.48 2.18
C GLU A 149 21.48 -15.84 2.89
N SER A 150 20.68 -16.80 2.40
CA SER A 150 20.87 -18.20 2.76
C SER A 150 22.10 -18.72 2.01
N ASN A 151 23.20 -18.93 2.73
CA ASN A 151 24.35 -19.73 2.25
C ASN A 151 23.98 -21.20 2.03
#